data_AF-A0A1A8LQH9-F1
#
_entry.id   AF-A0A1A8LQH9-F1
#
_cell.length_a   1.000
_cell.length_b   1.000
_cell.length_c   1.000
_cell.angle_alpha   90.00
_cell.angle_beta   90.00
_cell.angle_gamma   90.00
#
_symmetry.space_group_name_H-M   'P 1'
#
loop_
_entity.id
_entity.type
_entity.pdbx_description
1 polymer ?
#
loop_
_entity_poly.entity_id
_entity_poly.type
_entity_poly.pdbx_seq_one_letter_code
_entity_poly.pdbx_strand_id
1 'polypeptide(L)'
;MVLISPRAMQATRASTTVSVFADCSIPAGLRIGPVPGIFKLGKYVSDRKEAGPKKKIRLVRGDFVDESGCPVADWIGFICAARNSQEQNLEAVSDLPGGQIFYRVLREIPAGEER
;
A
#
# COMPACT_ATOMS: atom_id res chain seq x y z
N MET A 1 -25.86 33.93 -26.79
CA MET A 1 -26.63 33.39 -25.65
C MET A 1 -27.23 32.07 -26.09
N VAL A 2 -26.70 30.94 -25.60
CA VAL A 2 -27.31 29.61 -25.81
C VAL A 2 -27.33 28.95 -24.43
N LEU A 3 -28.55 28.67 -23.98
CA LEU A 3 -28.91 27.99 -22.74
C LEU A 3 -29.11 26.52 -23.05
N ILE A 4 -28.44 25.62 -22.32
CA ILE A 4 -28.97 24.28 -22.01
C ILE A 4 -28.45 23.85 -20.61
N SER A 5 -29.38 23.73 -19.66
CA SER A 5 -29.30 22.98 -18.38
C SER A 5 -30.43 21.94 -18.45
N PRO A 6 -30.58 20.92 -17.56
CA PRO A 6 -29.74 20.48 -16.44
C PRO A 6 -29.52 18.94 -16.40
N ARG A 7 -28.45 18.44 -15.76
CA ARG A 7 -28.54 17.15 -15.02
C ARG A 7 -27.38 16.99 -14.05
N ALA A 8 -27.74 16.70 -12.81
CA ALA A 8 -26.84 16.33 -11.75
C ALA A 8 -25.90 15.19 -12.19
N MET A 9 -24.60 15.40 -12.00
CA MET A 9 -23.69 14.33 -11.65
C MET A 9 -23.15 14.68 -10.27
N GLN A 10 -23.79 14.07 -9.27
CA GLN A 10 -23.19 13.83 -7.98
C GLN A 10 -21.83 13.20 -8.25
N ALA A 11 -20.76 13.98 -8.04
CA ALA A 11 -19.40 13.49 -8.17
C ALA A 11 -19.18 12.48 -7.05
N THR A 12 -19.54 11.23 -7.31
CA THR A 12 -18.97 10.08 -6.62
C THR A 12 -17.49 10.16 -6.91
N ARG A 13 -16.74 10.83 -6.03
CA ARG A 13 -15.29 10.65 -5.92
C ARG A 13 -15.10 9.20 -5.45
N ALA A 14 -15.17 8.26 -6.39
CA ALA A 14 -14.58 6.96 -6.23
C ALA A 14 -13.08 7.24 -6.00
N SER A 15 -12.70 7.27 -4.72
CA SER A 15 -11.31 7.39 -4.31
C SER A 15 -10.64 6.12 -4.83
N THR A 16 -10.05 6.17 -6.02
CA THR A 16 -9.45 5.00 -6.66
C THR A 16 -8.30 4.55 -5.79
N THR A 17 -8.59 3.64 -4.86
CA THR A 17 -7.65 3.28 -3.82
C THR A 17 -6.64 2.35 -4.49
N VAL A 18 -5.40 2.81 -4.63
CA VAL A 18 -4.32 2.00 -5.21
C VAL A 18 -3.93 0.96 -4.16
N SER A 19 -3.93 -0.32 -4.52
CA SER A 19 -3.45 -1.41 -3.64
C SER A 19 -2.05 -1.87 -4.07
N VAL A 20 -1.34 -2.55 -3.18
CA VAL A 20 0.03 -3.08 -3.43
C VAL A 20 -0.01 -4.60 -3.39
N PHE A 21 0.69 -5.27 -4.32
CA PHE A 21 0.78 -6.73 -4.35
C PHE A 21 2.17 -7.22 -4.77
N ALA A 22 2.59 -8.35 -4.22
CA ALA A 22 3.90 -8.93 -4.49
C ALA A 22 3.88 -9.82 -5.75
N ASP A 23 4.85 -9.62 -6.65
CA ASP A 23 5.09 -10.48 -7.82
C ASP A 23 6.04 -11.65 -7.54
N CYS A 24 6.68 -11.65 -6.38
CA CYS A 24 7.62 -12.66 -5.97
C CYS A 24 7.31 -13.12 -4.55
N SER A 25 7.85 -14.28 -4.15
CA SER A 25 7.81 -14.66 -2.74
C SER A 25 8.60 -13.64 -1.91
N ILE A 26 8.01 -13.13 -0.83
CA ILE A 26 8.69 -12.24 0.12
C ILE A 26 8.92 -13.02 1.42
N PRO A 27 10.17 -13.26 1.82
CA PRO A 27 10.49 -13.97 3.05
C PRO A 27 10.00 -13.25 4.31
N ALA A 28 9.64 -14.04 5.33
CA ALA A 28 9.34 -13.51 6.66
C ALA A 28 10.56 -12.79 7.28
N GLY A 29 10.28 -11.77 8.08
CA GLY A 29 11.29 -10.96 8.77
C GLY A 29 11.88 -9.83 7.93
N LEU A 30 11.61 -9.79 6.62
CA LEU A 30 12.15 -8.74 5.75
C LEU A 30 11.50 -7.39 6.05
N ARG A 31 12.27 -6.31 5.90
CA ARG A 31 11.86 -4.95 6.26
C ARG A 31 11.65 -4.09 5.02
N ILE A 32 10.54 -3.36 4.98
CA ILE A 32 10.14 -2.46 3.90
C ILE A 32 10.07 -1.05 4.50
N GLY A 33 10.83 -0.11 3.94
CA GLY A 33 10.83 1.28 4.40
C GLY A 33 12.22 1.93 4.34
N PRO A 34 12.41 3.07 5.02
CA PRO A 34 11.46 3.69 5.96
C PRO A 34 10.23 4.31 5.27
N VAL A 35 9.12 4.43 6.01
CA VAL A 35 7.96 5.21 5.56
C VAL A 35 8.35 6.69 5.56
N PRO A 36 8.25 7.39 4.42
CA PRO A 36 8.59 8.81 4.35
C PRO A 36 7.56 9.67 5.10
N GLY A 37 8.06 10.68 5.82
CA GLY A 37 7.23 11.69 6.47
C GLY A 37 6.42 11.18 7.65
N ILE A 38 5.19 11.71 7.80
CA ILE A 38 4.32 11.40 8.94
C ILE A 38 3.58 10.08 8.68
N PHE A 39 3.85 9.08 9.50
CA PHE A 39 3.11 7.84 9.50
C PHE A 39 1.67 8.05 9.99
N LYS A 40 0.69 7.63 9.20
CA LYS A 40 -0.73 7.79 9.49
C LYS A 40 -1.38 6.42 9.69
N LEU A 41 -2.19 6.30 10.74
CA LEU A 41 -2.96 5.11 11.08
C LEU A 41 -4.42 5.46 11.40
N GLY A 42 -5.26 4.44 11.55
CA GLY A 42 -6.65 4.57 11.97
C GLY A 42 -7.50 5.24 10.90
N LYS A 43 -8.16 6.37 11.23
CA LYS A 43 -9.08 7.09 10.33
C LYS A 43 -8.48 7.57 9.01
N TYR A 44 -7.16 7.51 8.86
CA TYR A 44 -6.41 7.92 7.69
C TYR A 44 -5.98 6.77 6.77
N VAL A 45 -6.24 5.52 7.16
CA VAL A 45 -5.93 4.33 6.38
C VAL A 45 -7.22 3.65 5.97
N SER A 46 -7.33 3.27 4.70
CA SER A 46 -8.45 2.49 4.21
C SER A 46 -8.13 1.01 4.24
N ASP A 47 -9.12 0.22 4.62
CA ASP A 47 -9.17 -1.24 4.51
C ASP A 47 -10.08 -1.69 3.36
N ARG A 48 -10.57 -0.74 2.55
CA ARG A 48 -11.46 -1.01 1.42
C ARG A 48 -10.69 -1.72 0.32
N LYS A 49 -11.10 -2.95 0.03
CA LYS A 49 -10.70 -3.66 -1.17
C LYS A 49 -11.44 -3.09 -2.37
N GLU A 50 -10.83 -2.14 -3.06
CA GLU A 50 -11.38 -1.61 -4.31
C GLU A 50 -10.77 -2.30 -5.52
N ALA A 51 -11.52 -2.38 -6.62
CA ALA A 51 -11.01 -2.83 -7.93
C ALA A 51 -10.19 -1.72 -8.62
N GLY A 52 -9.41 -0.97 -7.83
CA GLY A 52 -8.57 0.11 -8.29
C GLY A 52 -7.29 -0.39 -8.98
N PRO A 53 -6.47 0.53 -9.51
CA PRO A 53 -5.16 0.18 -10.04
C PRO A 53 -4.31 -0.45 -8.93
N LYS A 54 -3.57 -1.50 -9.28
CA LYS A 54 -2.74 -2.24 -8.34
C LYS A 54 -1.28 -2.00 -8.67
N LYS A 55 -0.46 -1.67 -7.68
CA LYS A 55 0.99 -1.56 -7.80
C LYS A 55 1.66 -2.89 -7.49
N LYS A 56 2.30 -3.44 -8.51
CA LYS A 56 3.08 -4.67 -8.42
C LYS A 56 4.46 -4.38 -7.87
N ILE A 57 4.89 -5.08 -6.82
CA ILE A 57 6.24 -4.95 -6.23
C ILE A 57 7.06 -6.22 -6.41
N ARG A 58 8.37 -6.06 -6.50
CA ARG A 58 9.35 -7.13 -6.66
C ARG A 58 10.64 -6.81 -5.90
N LEU A 59 11.38 -7.86 -5.55
CA LEU A 59 12.70 -7.75 -4.94
C LEU A 59 13.79 -7.77 -6.02
N VAL A 60 14.64 -6.74 -6.05
CA VAL A 60 15.75 -6.60 -7.00
C VAL A 60 17.02 -6.33 -6.23
N ARG A 61 17.96 -7.28 -6.24
CA ARG A 61 19.27 -7.14 -5.55
C ARG A 61 19.15 -6.77 -4.05
N GLY A 62 18.05 -7.15 -3.41
CA GLY A 62 17.76 -6.85 -2.00
C GLY A 62 16.87 -5.63 -1.77
N ASP A 63 16.59 -4.84 -2.81
CA ASP A 63 15.71 -3.66 -2.72
C ASP A 63 14.32 -3.96 -3.26
N PHE A 64 13.28 -3.40 -2.64
CA PHE A 64 11.94 -3.46 -3.20
C PHE A 64 11.72 -2.32 -4.18
N VAL A 65 11.21 -2.67 -5.36
CA VAL A 65 10.81 -1.74 -6.41
C VAL A 65 9.46 -2.13 -6.98
N ASP A 66 8.74 -1.15 -7.54
CA ASP A 66 7.53 -1.46 -8.30
C ASP A 66 7.85 -1.94 -9.74
N GLU A 67 6.80 -2.21 -10.52
CA GLU A 67 6.93 -2.62 -11.93
C GLU A 67 7.65 -1.59 -12.81
N SER A 68 7.55 -0.30 -12.48
CA SER A 68 8.23 0.79 -13.18
C SER A 68 9.65 1.02 -12.67
N GLY A 69 10.06 0.30 -11.62
CA GLY A 69 11.36 0.47 -10.96
C GLY A 69 11.36 1.58 -9.91
N CYS A 70 10.20 2.10 -9.51
CA CYS A 70 10.12 3.15 -8.50
C CYS A 70 10.48 2.60 -7.10
N PRO A 71 11.23 3.36 -6.29
CA PRO A 71 11.64 2.95 -4.96
C PRO A 71 10.47 2.89 -3.97
N VAL A 72 10.70 2.23 -2.83
CA VAL A 72 9.74 2.05 -1.72
C VAL A 72 8.99 3.34 -1.36
N ALA A 73 9.68 4.47 -1.26
CA ALA A 73 9.12 5.75 -0.84
C ALA A 73 7.91 6.20 -1.70
N ASP A 74 7.87 5.80 -2.97
CA ASP A 74 6.85 6.22 -3.92
C ASP A 74 5.57 5.39 -3.84
N TRP A 75 5.61 4.21 -3.19
CA TRP A 75 4.47 3.30 -3.17
C TRP A 75 4.10 2.74 -1.79
N ILE A 76 4.97 2.85 -0.78
CA ILE A 76 4.72 2.35 0.57
C ILE A 76 3.46 2.94 1.23
N GLY A 77 3.06 4.14 0.82
CA GLY A 77 1.83 4.79 1.28
C GLY A 77 0.53 4.20 0.73
N PHE A 78 0.61 3.29 -0.24
CA PHE A 78 -0.55 2.58 -0.82
C PHE A 78 -0.82 1.23 -0.14
N ILE A 79 -0.04 0.85 0.87
CA ILE A 79 -0.30 -0.36 1.66
C ILE A 79 -1.58 -0.16 2.48
N CYS A 80 -2.56 -1.04 2.27
CA CYS A 80 -3.84 -1.00 2.97
C CYS A 80 -3.75 -1.62 4.37
N ALA A 81 -4.68 -1.24 5.25
CA ALA A 81 -4.83 -1.92 6.53
C ALA A 81 -5.47 -3.30 6.33
N ALA A 82 -4.93 -4.31 7.01
CA ALA A 82 -5.59 -5.60 7.14
C ALA A 82 -6.87 -5.46 7.99
N ARG A 83 -7.96 -6.11 7.57
CA ARG A 83 -9.27 -6.10 8.26
C ARG A 83 -9.34 -7.10 9.41
N ASN A 84 -8.46 -8.10 9.39
CA ASN A 84 -8.38 -9.15 10.40
C ASN A 84 -6.98 -9.77 10.41
N SER A 85 -6.70 -10.55 11.46
CA SER A 85 -5.41 -11.23 11.65
C SER A 85 -5.12 -12.32 10.62
N GLN A 86 -6.14 -12.88 9.96
CA GLN A 86 -5.94 -13.93 8.96
C GLN A 86 -5.33 -13.37 7.68
N GLU A 87 -5.71 -12.16 7.29
CA GLU A 87 -5.14 -11.50 6.11
C GLU A 87 -3.91 -10.63 6.40
N GLN A 88 -3.60 -10.38 7.67
CA GLN A 88 -2.42 -9.60 8.03
C GLN A 88 -1.12 -10.35 7.66
N ASN A 89 -0.27 -9.67 6.90
CA ASN A 89 1.06 -10.16 6.51
C ASN A 89 2.18 -9.17 6.85
N LEU A 90 1.83 -7.92 7.17
CA LEU A 90 2.75 -6.85 7.56
C LEU A 90 2.44 -6.30 8.94
N GLU A 91 3.48 -5.88 9.64
CA GLU A 91 3.41 -5.14 10.90
C GLU A 91 4.20 -3.85 10.77
N ALA A 92 3.61 -2.72 11.19
CA ALA A 92 4.35 -1.47 11.30
C ALA A 92 5.20 -1.49 12.58
N VAL A 93 6.52 -1.42 12.42
CA VAL A 93 7.51 -1.40 13.49
C VAL A 93 8.29 -0.09 13.46
N SER A 94 8.73 0.38 14.64
CA SER A 94 9.54 1.59 14.75
C SER A 94 10.95 1.27 15.24
N ASP A 95 11.98 1.85 14.61
CA ASP A 95 13.34 1.76 15.14
C ASP A 95 13.60 2.85 16.19
N LEU A 96 14.30 2.49 17.26
CA LEU A 96 14.75 3.40 18.31
C LEU A 96 16.29 3.37 18.42
N PRO A 97 16.95 4.53 18.63
CA PRO A 97 16.39 5.88 18.64
C PRO A 97 16.14 6.41 17.22
N GLY A 98 15.02 7.09 16.99
CA GLY A 98 14.74 7.74 15.69
C GLY A 98 13.27 7.72 15.26
N GLY A 99 12.48 6.76 15.74
CA GLY A 99 11.04 6.70 15.51
C GLY A 99 10.64 6.48 14.04
N GLN A 100 11.59 6.10 13.18
CA GLN A 100 11.31 5.76 11.78
C GLN A 100 10.46 4.50 11.73
N ILE A 101 9.40 4.54 10.92
CA ILE A 101 8.47 3.42 10.74
C ILE A 101 8.89 2.58 9.54
N PHE A 102 8.83 1.27 9.71
CA PHE A 102 9.04 0.26 8.68
C PHE A 102 7.89 -0.72 8.72
N TYR A 103 7.59 -1.38 7.61
CA TYR A 103 6.79 -2.59 7.62
C TYR A 103 7.71 -3.80 7.72
N ARG A 104 7.39 -4.72 8.64
CA ARG A 104 8.04 -6.02 8.77
C ARG A 104 7.11 -7.10 8.26
N VAL A 105 7.64 -7.99 7.44
CA VAL A 105 6.91 -9.16 6.92
C VAL A 105 6.75 -10.19 8.05
N LEU A 106 5.51 -10.49 8.43
CA LEU A 106 5.18 -11.41 9.54
C LEU A 106 5.28 -12.89 9.16
N ARG A 107 4.93 -13.20 7.91
CA ARG A 107 4.90 -14.53 7.32
C ARG A 107 5.32 -14.45 5.87
N GLU A 108 5.80 -15.55 5.30
CA GLU A 108 6.09 -15.58 3.88
C GLU A 108 4.86 -15.12 3.07
N ILE A 109 5.09 -14.21 2.13
CA ILE A 109 4.07 -13.71 1.20
C ILE A 109 4.33 -14.38 -0.16
N PRO A 110 3.49 -15.33 -0.59
CA PRO A 110 3.59 -15.95 -1.91
C PRO A 110 3.43 -14.93 -3.05
N ALA A 111 4.03 -15.25 -4.21
CA ALA A 111 3.82 -14.46 -5.43
C ALA A 111 2.33 -14.42 -5.81
N GLY A 112 1.82 -13.24 -6.14
CA GLY A 112 0.41 -13.04 -6.51
C GLY A 112 -0.56 -12.93 -5.33
N GLU A 113 -0.10 -13.05 -4.08
CA GLU A 113 -0.93 -12.74 -2.91
C GLU A 113 -1.01 -11.21 -2.76
N GLU A 114 -2.18 -10.66 -3.09
CA GLU A 114 -2.56 -9.31 -2.74
C GLU A 114 -3.30 -9.35 -1.40
N ARG A 115 -2.63 -8.92 -0.32
CA ARG A 115 -3.20 -8.72 1.01
C ARG A 115 -2.47 -7.58 1.70
#